data_AF-A0A345I137-F1
#
_entry.id   AF-A0A345I137-F1
#
_cell.length_a   1.000
_cell.length_b   1.000
_cell.length_c   1.000
_cell.angle_alpha   90.00
_cell.angle_beta   90.00
_cell.angle_gamma   90.00
#
_symmetry.space_group_name_H-M   'P 1'
#
loop_
_entity.id
_entity.type
_entity.pdbx_description
1 polymer ?
#
loop_
_entity_poly.entity_id
_entity_poly.type
_entity_poly.pdbx_seq_one_letter_code
_entity_poly.pdbx_strand_id
1 'polypeptide(L)'
;MGMLFYPLLWLGMAFLAGPLFGVAGAWWRRNEDWRRRAVAVAGLAGVFGMESVHYAWTLHYAPQAWACLALAVLLPLVMPRTHKERGVALLCTAAFSFVAYVVVYRGLLSGA
;
A
#
# COMPACT_ATOMS: atom_id res chain seq x y z
N MET A 1 -18.68 -3.32 -24.70
CA MET A 1 -18.16 -1.93 -24.69
C MET A 1 -16.92 -1.92 -23.81
N GLY A 2 -15.75 -1.56 -24.34
CA GLY A 2 -14.55 -1.32 -23.53
C GLY A 2 -14.80 -0.07 -22.71
N MET A 3 -15.35 -0.26 -21.51
CA MET A 3 -16.00 0.79 -20.73
C MET A 3 -14.96 1.80 -20.23
N LEU A 4 -15.18 3.10 -20.47
CA LEU A 4 -14.44 4.19 -19.82
C LEU A 4 -14.32 4.04 -18.29
N PHE A 5 -15.12 3.16 -17.68
CA PHE A 5 -15.06 2.78 -16.28
C PHE A 5 -13.64 2.51 -15.78
N TYR A 6 -12.85 1.62 -16.40
CA TYR A 6 -11.50 1.31 -15.92
C TYR A 6 -10.54 2.51 -15.99
N PRO A 7 -10.45 3.24 -17.13
CA PRO A 7 -9.67 4.50 -17.19
C PRO A 7 -10.12 5.56 -16.17
N LEU A 8 -11.42 5.75 -15.98
CA LEU A 8 -11.97 6.72 -15.02
C LEU A 8 -11.68 6.31 -13.58
N LEU A 9 -11.76 5.01 -13.27
CA LEU A 9 -11.41 4.45 -11.97
C LEU A 9 -9.93 4.68 -11.67
N TRP A 10 -9.05 4.39 -12.63
CA TRP A 10 -7.62 4.63 -12.50
C TRP A 10 -7.30 6.11 -12.34
N LEU A 11 -7.97 6.98 -13.09
CA LEU A 11 -7.84 8.43 -12.97
C LEU A 11 -8.25 8.91 -11.57
N GLY A 12 -9.39 8.43 -11.07
CA GLY A 12 -9.86 8.71 -9.71
C GLY A 12 -8.86 8.25 -8.65
N MET A 13 -8.34 7.02 -8.78
CA MET A 13 -7.30 6.51 -7.88
C MET A 13 -6.02 7.35 -7.94
N ALA A 14 -5.60 7.82 -9.11
CA ALA A 14 -4.44 8.69 -9.26
C ALA A 14 -4.63 10.05 -8.54
N PHE A 15 -5.82 10.65 -8.64
CA PHE A 15 -6.16 11.88 -7.92
C PHE A 15 -6.21 11.70 -6.40
N LEU A 16 -6.59 10.51 -5.91
CA LEU A 16 -6.58 10.19 -4.48
C LEU A 16 -5.18 9.84 -3.96
N ALA A 17 -4.38 9.15 -4.78
CA ALA A 17 -3.03 8.72 -4.45
C ALA A 17 -2.12 9.92 -4.16
N GLY A 18 -2.17 10.97 -4.97
CA GLY A 18 -1.33 12.17 -4.80
C GLY A 18 -1.45 12.81 -3.41
N PRO A 19 -2.64 13.23 -2.97
CA PRO A 19 -2.86 13.76 -1.63
C PRO A 19 -2.54 12.76 -0.52
N LEU A 20 -2.89 11.48 -0.68
CA LEU A 20 -2.59 10.44 0.31
C LEU A 20 -1.08 10.29 0.53
N PHE A 21 -0.30 10.15 -0.54
CA PHE A 21 1.15 10.06 -0.46
C PHE A 21 1.79 11.39 -0.03
N GLY A 22 1.18 12.53 -0.38
CA GLY A 22 1.60 13.86 0.09
C GLY A 22 1.46 14.00 1.61
N VAL A 23 0.32 13.59 2.18
CA VAL A 23 0.08 13.58 3.63
C VAL A 23 1.00 12.60 4.33
N ALA A 24 1.18 11.39 3.78
CA ALA A 24 2.14 10.42 4.32
C ALA A 24 3.56 11.00 4.33
N GLY A 25 4.00 11.64 3.25
CA GLY A 25 5.31 12.31 3.19
C GLY A 25 5.43 13.50 4.16
N ALA A 26 4.35 14.23 4.41
CA ALA A 26 4.33 15.30 5.40
C ALA A 26 4.43 14.75 6.83
N TRP A 27 3.71 13.67 7.14
CA TRP A 27 3.79 12.95 8.42
C TRP A 27 5.14 12.30 8.63
N TRP A 28 5.78 11.82 7.57
CA TRP A 28 7.14 11.29 7.64
C TRP A 28 8.17 12.35 8.05
N ARG A 29 8.04 13.56 7.50
CA ARG A 29 8.97 14.68 7.74
C ARG A 29 8.81 15.32 9.13
N ARG A 30 7.62 15.30 9.71
CA ARG A 30 7.37 15.88 11.03
C ARG A 30 7.91 14.97 12.14
N ASN A 31 8.77 15.53 12.98
CA ASN A 31 9.57 14.76 13.93
C ASN A 31 8.84 14.39 15.23
N GLU A 32 7.66 14.96 15.49
CA GLU A 32 7.01 14.91 16.81
C GLU A 32 6.26 13.62 17.11
N ASP A 33 5.79 12.88 16.10
CA ASP A 33 4.89 11.72 16.32
C ASP A 33 5.37 10.46 15.59
N TRP A 34 5.93 9.53 16.38
CA TRP A 34 6.41 8.23 15.88
C TRP A 34 5.29 7.38 15.27
N ARG A 35 4.03 7.54 15.74
CA ARG A 35 2.88 6.77 15.22
C ARG A 35 2.54 7.22 13.82
N ARG A 36 2.51 8.53 13.57
CA ARG A 36 2.26 9.11 12.24
C ARG A 36 3.33 8.71 11.24
N ARG A 37 4.59 8.65 11.65
CA ARG A 37 5.69 8.14 10.83
C ARG A 37 5.52 6.67 10.49
N ALA A 38 5.18 5.82 11.46
CA ALA A 38 4.93 4.40 11.23
C ALA A 38 3.75 4.17 10.26
N VAL A 39 2.64 4.91 10.45
CA VAL A 39 1.46 4.85 9.56
C VAL A 39 1.78 5.36 8.16
N ALA A 40 2.58 6.43 8.03
CA ALA A 40 3.00 6.95 6.74
C ALA A 40 3.80 5.93 5.92
N VAL A 41 4.79 5.28 6.55
CA VAL A 41 5.57 4.20 5.92
C VAL A 41 4.68 3.01 5.58
N ALA A 42 3.78 2.64 6.50
CA ALA A 42 2.87 1.53 6.30
C ALA A 42 1.89 1.77 5.14
N GLY A 43 1.42 3.01 4.95
CA GLY A 43 0.55 3.35 3.82
C GLY A 43 1.24 3.14 2.47
N LEU A 44 2.52 3.50 2.39
CA LEU A 44 3.35 3.31 1.19
C LEU A 44 3.65 1.82 0.95
N ALA A 45 4.06 1.10 1.99
CA ALA A 45 4.38 -0.33 1.92
C ALA A 45 3.14 -1.19 1.67
N GLY A 46 1.97 -0.77 2.18
CA GLY A 46 0.71 -1.50 2.06
C GLY A 46 0.23 -1.66 0.63
N VAL A 47 0.52 -0.69 -0.24
CA VAL A 47 0.22 -0.78 -1.68
C VAL A 47 1.02 -1.90 -2.32
N PHE A 48 2.32 -2.02 -2.00
CA PHE A 48 3.14 -3.13 -2.50
C PHE A 48 2.70 -4.48 -1.93
N GLY A 49 2.25 -4.53 -0.68
CA GLY A 49 1.72 -5.78 -0.11
C GLY A 49 0.42 -6.21 -0.79
N MET A 50 -0.48 -5.28 -1.09
CA MET A 50 -1.68 -5.54 -1.89
C MET A 50 -1.32 -6.09 -3.27
N GLU A 51 -0.42 -5.42 -4.00
CA GLU A 51 0.05 -5.85 -5.32
C GLU A 51 0.69 -7.24 -5.27
N SER A 52 1.47 -7.53 -4.23
CA SER A 52 2.07 -8.85 -4.03
C SER A 52 1.01 -9.96 -3.95
N VAL A 53 -0.04 -9.74 -3.16
CA VAL A 53 -1.16 -10.71 -3.04
C VAL A 53 -1.87 -10.88 -4.39
N HIS A 54 -2.11 -9.78 -5.10
CA HIS A 54 -2.75 -9.86 -6.41
C HIS A 54 -1.89 -10.62 -7.44
N TYR A 55 -0.59 -10.32 -7.52
CA TYR A 55 0.33 -11.03 -8.40
C TYR A 55 0.47 -12.51 -8.04
N ALA A 56 0.52 -12.85 -6.76
CA ALA A 56 0.67 -14.24 -6.32
C ALA A 56 -0.57 -15.09 -6.59
N TRP A 57 -1.77 -14.60 -6.24
CA TRP A 57 -2.99 -15.42 -6.25
C TRP A 57 -3.90 -15.20 -7.45
N THR A 58 -3.86 -14.03 -8.10
CA THR A 58 -4.76 -13.72 -9.21
C THR A 58 -4.06 -13.85 -10.56
N LEU A 59 -2.87 -13.25 -10.69
CA LEU A 59 -2.13 -13.22 -11.96
C LEU A 59 -1.08 -14.34 -12.07
N HIS A 60 -0.75 -15.00 -10.97
CA HIS A 60 0.29 -16.05 -10.88
C HIS A 60 1.67 -15.59 -11.41
N TYR A 61 1.99 -14.31 -11.21
CA TYR A 61 3.26 -13.68 -11.61
C TYR A 61 4.26 -13.71 -10.46
N ALA A 62 4.96 -14.84 -10.32
CA ALA A 62 5.84 -15.09 -9.18
C ALA A 62 6.96 -14.04 -9.01
N PRO A 63 7.72 -13.63 -10.05
CA PRO A 63 8.79 -12.64 -9.87
C PRO A 63 8.29 -11.30 -9.34
N GLN A 64 7.17 -10.81 -9.88
CA GLN A 64 6.54 -9.56 -9.49
C GLN A 64 5.98 -9.65 -8.07
N ALA A 65 5.35 -10.78 -7.72
CA ALA A 65 4.84 -11.02 -6.37
C ALA A 65 5.96 -10.94 -5.33
N TRP A 66 7.12 -11.55 -5.60
CA TRP A 66 8.29 -11.50 -4.71
C TRP A 66 8.90 -10.10 -4.62
N ALA A 67 9.01 -9.38 -5.74
CA ALA A 67 9.52 -8.02 -5.76
C ALA A 67 8.63 -7.07 -4.92
N CYS A 68 7.31 -7.15 -5.11
CA CYS A 68 6.33 -6.39 -4.33
C CYS A 68 6.36 -6.78 -2.84
N LEU A 69 6.46 -8.07 -2.51
CA LEU A 69 6.58 -8.52 -1.13
C LEU A 69 7.84 -7.99 -0.47
N ALA A 70 8.97 -8.03 -1.18
CA ALA A 70 10.23 -7.50 -0.68
C ALA A 70 10.10 -6.02 -0.35
N LEU A 71 9.48 -5.21 -1.22
CA LEU A 71 9.23 -3.79 -0.93
C LEU A 71 8.29 -3.58 0.25
N ALA A 72 7.21 -4.37 0.34
CA ALA A 72 6.25 -4.31 1.44
C ALA A 72 6.90 -4.60 2.80
N VAL A 73 7.95 -5.43 2.85
CA VAL A 73 8.67 -5.77 4.08
C VAL A 73 9.86 -4.83 4.33
N LEU A 74 10.63 -4.50 3.29
CA LEU A 74 11.83 -3.67 3.42
C LEU A 74 11.50 -2.23 3.81
N LEU A 75 10.43 -1.64 3.28
CA LEU A 75 10.05 -0.26 3.61
C LEU A 75 9.78 -0.06 5.11
N PRO A 76 8.93 -0.88 5.77
CA PRO A 76 8.73 -0.82 7.23
C PRO A 76 9.94 -1.22 8.08
N LEU A 77 10.90 -1.97 7.53
CA LEU A 77 12.11 -2.36 8.25
C LEU A 77 13.20 -1.29 8.20
N VAL A 78 13.37 -0.62 7.06
CA VAL A 78 14.49 0.29 6.81
C VAL A 78 14.13 1.73 7.18
N MET A 79 12.93 2.19 6.85
CA MET A 79 12.58 3.60 7.05
C MET A 79 12.45 3.98 8.53
N PRO A 80 11.69 3.25 9.37
CA PRO A 80 11.47 3.65 10.76
C PRO A 80 12.74 3.55 11.62
N ARG A 81 12.86 4.49 12.57
CA ARG A 81 14.09 4.75 13.32
C ARG A 81 14.29 3.82 14.50
N THR A 82 13.20 3.27 15.04
CA THR A 82 13.24 2.39 16.23
C THR A 82 12.61 1.04 15.94
N HIS A 83 13.03 -0.01 16.66
CA HIS A 83 12.44 -1.36 16.53
C HIS A 83 10.94 -1.38 16.82
N LYS A 84 10.49 -0.55 17.78
CA LYS A 84 9.06 -0.38 18.07
C LYS A 84 8.30 0.21 16.89
N GLU A 85 8.83 1.26 16.26
CA GLU A 85 8.21 1.83 15.05
C GLU A 85 8.19 0.84 13.89
N ARG A 86 9.25 0.04 13.70
CA ARG A 86 9.31 -0.99 12.66
C ARG A 86 8.24 -2.07 12.85
N GLY A 87 8.09 -2.57 14.08
CA GLY A 87 7.05 -3.57 14.40
C GLY A 87 5.65 -3.04 14.13
N VAL A 88 5.36 -1.80 14.56
CA VAL A 88 4.07 -1.16 14.30
C VAL A 88 3.86 -0.89 12.81
N ALA A 89 4.89 -0.42 12.10
CA ALA A 89 4.82 -0.18 10.66
C ALA A 89 4.56 -1.48 9.89
N LEU A 90 5.18 -2.60 10.27
CA LEU A 90 4.92 -3.92 9.67
C LEU A 90 3.48 -4.39 9.91
N LEU A 91 2.98 -4.27 11.15
CA LEU A 91 1.60 -4.64 11.47
C LEU A 91 0.58 -3.79 10.69
N CYS A 92 0.80 -2.47 10.66
CA CYS A 92 -0.03 -1.57 9.86
C CYS A 92 0.07 -1.87 8.37
N THR A 93 1.26 -2.24 7.86
CA THR A 93 1.45 -2.62 6.45
C THR A 93 0.64 -3.86 6.11
N ALA A 94 0.68 -4.89 6.95
CA ALA A 94 -0.12 -6.09 6.75
C ALA A 94 -1.63 -5.76 6.74
N ALA A 95 -2.09 -4.96 7.69
CA ALA A 95 -3.49 -4.52 7.77
C ALA A 95 -3.90 -3.71 6.52
N PHE A 96 -3.10 -2.73 6.11
CA PHE A 96 -3.38 -1.90 4.94
C PHE A 96 -3.33 -2.70 3.64
N SER A 97 -2.38 -3.62 3.50
CA SER A 97 -2.29 -4.53 2.34
C SER A 97 -3.57 -5.36 2.20
N PHE A 98 -4.03 -5.93 3.32
CA PHE A 98 -5.25 -6.73 3.34
C PHE A 98 -6.49 -5.89 3.01
N VAL A 99 -6.65 -4.75 3.68
CA VAL A 99 -7.80 -3.85 3.44
C VAL A 99 -7.81 -3.37 1.99
N ALA A 100 -6.67 -2.93 1.46
CA ALA A 100 -6.57 -2.47 0.08
C ALA A 100 -6.89 -3.60 -0.91
N TYR A 101 -6.37 -4.81 -0.70
CA TYR A 101 -6.68 -5.96 -1.55
C TYR A 101 -8.17 -6.29 -1.58
N VAL A 102 -8.81 -6.33 -0.41
CA VAL A 102 -10.25 -6.61 -0.31
C VAL A 102 -11.06 -5.50 -0.98
N VAL A 103 -10.77 -4.23 -0.68
CA VAL A 103 -11.53 -3.10 -1.23
C VAL A 103 -11.38 -3.01 -2.75
N VAL A 104 -10.15 -3.11 -3.27
CA VAL A 104 -9.86 -2.92 -4.69
C VAL A 104 -10.26 -4.15 -5.50
N TYR A 105 -9.75 -5.33 -5.17
CA TYR A 105 -9.93 -6.52 -6.01
C TYR A 105 -11.20 -7.31 -5.70
N ARG A 106 -11.59 -7.39 -4.42
CA ARG A 106 -12.78 -8.15 -4.00
C ARG A 106 -14.05 -7.30 -3.90
N GLY A 107 -13.92 -5.98 -3.86
CA GLY A 107 -15.05 -5.06 -3.89
C GLY A 107 -15.18 -4.42 -5.26
N LEU A 108 -14.36 -3.40 -5.50
CA LEU A 108 -14.47 -2.46 -6.61
C LEU A 108 -14.34 -3.12 -7.99
N LEU A 109 -13.40 -4.04 -8.15
CA LEU A 109 -13.11 -4.72 -9.43
C LEU A 109 -13.88 -6.03 -9.62
N SER A 110 -14.55 -6.53 -8.59
CA SER A 110 -15.36 -7.76 -8.67
C SER A 110 -16.80 -7.51 -9.15
N GLY A 111 -17.28 -6.27 -8.98
CA GLY A 111 -18.62 -5.83 -9.38
C GLY A 111 -18.68 -5.04 -10.70
N ALA A 112 -17.55 -4.93 -11.41
CA ALA A 112 -17.40 -4.26 -12.69
C ALA A 112 -17.28 -5.27 -13.84
#